data_AF-A0A7M3W5Z5-F1
#
_entry.id   AF-A0A7M3W5Z5-F1
#
_cell.length_a   1.000
_cell.length_b   1.000
_cell.length_c   1.000
_cell.angle_alpha   90.00
_cell.angle_beta   90.00
_cell.angle_gamma   90.00
#
_symmetry.space_group_name_H-M   'P 1'
#
loop_
_entity.id
_entity.type
_entity.pdbx_description
1 polymer ?
#
loop_
_entity_poly.entity_id
_entity_poly.type
_entity_poly.pdbx_seq_one_letter_code
_entity_poly.pdbx_strand_id
1 'polypeptide(L)'
;MFRPYFITVESGGTIGTGLNIFNLLFVSLIASIFSHLLLRRSRVRKGGSQPSSGWALGLAIGGMTAMVVMFRMFEFEGIFSTIGLLNIALVSVITPRAEALITSRHGFLMLNDRRWGAVLRSMFWRSALLVGVYSAVFTPTIWLFVIPFVILANPSAETWIWESVPKEGRRRLRRLWAEQARVAQSATSAAQASAVFDSEE
;
A
#
# COMPACT_ATOMS: atom_id res chain seq x y z
N MET A 1 -10.70 -6.01 -18.60
CA MET A 1 -10.52 -7.06 -17.57
C MET A 1 -11.83 -7.56 -16.97
N PHE A 2 -12.91 -6.79 -17.09
CA PHE A 2 -14.21 -7.06 -16.47
C PHE A 2 -15.28 -7.27 -17.55
N ARG A 3 -15.35 -8.47 -18.13
CA ARG A 3 -16.61 -8.97 -18.70
C ARG A 3 -17.24 -9.91 -17.66
N PRO A 4 -18.55 -9.82 -17.44
CA PRO A 4 -19.16 -10.32 -16.23
C PRO A 4 -19.27 -11.84 -16.30
N TYR A 5 -18.94 -12.49 -15.17
CA TYR A 5 -19.15 -13.92 -14.95
C TYR A 5 -20.63 -14.32 -15.06
N PHE A 6 -21.55 -13.34 -15.08
CA PHE A 6 -22.99 -13.53 -15.26
C PHE A 6 -23.35 -14.31 -16.53
N ILE A 7 -22.68 -14.04 -17.67
CA ILE A 7 -22.97 -14.78 -18.90
C ILE A 7 -22.48 -16.23 -18.84
N THR A 8 -21.54 -16.56 -17.95
CA THR A 8 -20.96 -17.93 -17.88
C THR A 8 -21.85 -18.94 -17.18
N VAL A 9 -22.65 -18.48 -16.22
CA VAL A 9 -23.52 -19.38 -15.46
C VAL A 9 -24.82 -19.65 -16.24
N GLU A 10 -25.29 -18.68 -17.03
CA GLU A 10 -26.47 -18.86 -17.88
C GLU A 10 -26.19 -19.52 -19.24
N SER A 11 -25.02 -19.27 -19.85
CA SER A 11 -24.68 -19.89 -21.13
C SER A 11 -23.76 -21.10 -20.92
N GLY A 12 -24.35 -22.30 -20.92
CA GLY A 12 -23.65 -23.59 -20.88
C GLY A 12 -22.81 -23.87 -22.13
N GLY A 13 -21.92 -22.95 -22.49
CA GLY A 13 -21.11 -22.96 -23.71
C GLY A 13 -19.64 -22.67 -23.43
N THR A 14 -18.81 -23.63 -23.78
CA THR A 14 -17.36 -23.52 -23.94
C THR A 14 -16.98 -22.27 -24.77
N ILE A 15 -16.38 -21.26 -24.12
CA ILE A 15 -15.19 -20.46 -24.51
C ILE A 15 -14.91 -19.39 -23.41
N GLY A 16 -13.88 -19.64 -22.59
CA GLY A 16 -12.85 -18.64 -22.26
C GLY A 16 -13.05 -17.58 -21.15
N THR A 17 -14.02 -17.66 -20.24
CA THR A 17 -14.15 -16.70 -19.11
C THR A 17 -13.33 -17.09 -17.87
N GLY A 18 -12.11 -17.59 -18.10
CA GLY A 18 -11.07 -17.67 -17.07
C GLY A 18 -10.37 -16.31 -16.97
N LEU A 19 -9.82 -16.02 -15.79
CA LEU A 19 -8.88 -14.92 -15.57
C LEU A 19 -7.93 -14.79 -16.78
N ASN A 20 -8.08 -13.73 -17.59
CA ASN A 20 -7.26 -13.55 -18.79
C ASN A 20 -5.84 -13.18 -18.36
N ILE A 21 -5.00 -14.22 -18.27
CA ILE A 21 -3.62 -14.15 -17.74
C ILE A 21 -2.81 -13.09 -18.50
N PHE A 22 -2.96 -13.03 -19.83
CA PHE A 22 -2.27 -12.02 -20.64
C PHE A 22 -2.67 -10.60 -20.24
N ASN A 23 -3.96 -10.31 -20.11
CA ASN A 23 -4.42 -8.99 -19.66
C ASN A 23 -3.99 -8.69 -18.22
N LEU A 24 -4.01 -9.66 -17.31
CA LEU A 24 -3.53 -9.50 -15.94
C LEU A 24 -2.06 -9.11 -15.90
N LEU A 25 -1.22 -9.89 -16.60
CA LEU A 25 0.21 -9.64 -16.68
C LEU A 25 0.49 -8.29 -17.36
N PHE A 26 -0.23 -7.96 -18.42
CA PHE A 26 -0.06 -6.69 -19.13
C PHE A 26 -0.42 -5.47 -18.27
N VAL A 27 -1.59 -5.50 -17.60
CA VAL A 27 -2.02 -4.40 -16.72
C VAL A 27 -1.07 -4.23 -15.53
N SER A 28 -0.68 -5.34 -14.88
CA SER A 28 0.26 -5.30 -13.75
C SER A 28 1.68 -4.87 -14.16
N LEU A 29 2.11 -5.21 -15.38
CA LEU A 29 3.37 -4.74 -15.96
C LEU A 29 3.32 -3.22 -16.19
N ILE A 30 2.28 -2.71 -16.86
CA ILE A 30 2.12 -1.26 -17.10
C ILE A 30 2.09 -0.49 -15.77
N ALA A 31 1.31 -0.96 -14.79
CA ALA A 31 1.26 -0.33 -13.46
C ALA A 31 2.64 -0.30 -12.78
N SER A 32 3.44 -1.34 -12.99
CA SER A 32 4.81 -1.43 -12.48
C SER A 32 5.79 -0.52 -13.20
N ILE A 33 5.70 -0.42 -14.53
CA ILE A 33 6.48 0.54 -15.32
C ILE A 33 6.10 1.97 -14.94
N PHE A 34 4.81 2.28 -14.82
CA PHE A 34 4.33 3.60 -14.43
C PHE A 34 4.87 4.00 -13.05
N SER A 35 4.77 3.09 -12.07
CA SER A 35 5.35 3.30 -10.73
C SER A 35 6.86 3.56 -10.81
N HIS A 36 7.57 2.81 -11.66
CA HIS A 36 9.01 2.96 -11.86
C HIS A 36 9.37 4.34 -12.41
N LEU A 37 8.65 4.80 -13.45
CA LEU A 37 8.89 6.10 -14.08
C LEU A 37 8.65 7.26 -13.10
N LEU A 38 7.57 7.21 -12.32
CA LEU A 38 7.26 8.23 -11.33
C LEU A 38 8.32 8.30 -10.22
N LEU A 39 8.75 7.14 -9.70
CA LEU A 39 9.75 7.09 -8.63
C LEU A 39 11.17 7.41 -9.12
N ARG A 40 11.45 7.26 -10.43
CA ARG A 40 12.74 7.60 -11.05
C ARG A 40 12.99 9.11 -11.14
N ARG A 41 11.98 9.95 -10.90
CA ARG A 41 12.10 11.41 -10.99
C ARG A 41 13.24 11.91 -10.10
N SER A 42 14.06 12.82 -10.65
CA SER A 42 15.29 13.33 -10.02
C SER A 42 15.08 13.87 -8.60
N ARG A 43 13.96 14.55 -8.36
CA ARG A 43 13.56 15.07 -7.04
C ARG A 43 13.42 13.97 -5.99
N VAL A 44 12.85 12.82 -6.35
CA VAL A 44 12.62 11.69 -5.45
C VAL A 44 13.93 10.92 -5.20
N ARG A 45 14.76 10.77 -6.24
CA ARG A 45 16.06 10.08 -6.13
C ARG A 45 17.06 10.83 -5.25
N LYS A 46 17.18 12.15 -5.41
CA LYS A 46 18.14 12.98 -4.65
C LYS A 46 17.87 12.95 -3.14
N GLY A 47 16.61 12.81 -2.74
CA GLY A 47 16.22 12.77 -1.33
C GLY A 47 16.22 11.39 -0.68
N GLY A 48 16.50 10.30 -1.43
CA GLY A 48 16.32 8.94 -0.92
C GLY A 48 14.86 8.56 -0.61
N SER A 49 13.90 9.42 -0.94
CA SER A 49 12.49 9.28 -0.54
C SER A 49 11.69 8.32 -1.42
N GLN A 50 12.36 7.42 -2.15
CA GLN A 50 11.71 6.51 -3.10
C GLN A 50 10.76 5.53 -2.40
N PRO A 51 11.09 4.91 -1.25
CA PRO A 51 10.16 4.01 -0.57
C PRO A 51 8.95 4.73 0.03
N SER A 52 9.14 5.91 0.61
CA SER A 52 8.04 6.70 1.19
C SER A 52 7.13 7.30 0.13
N SER A 53 7.70 7.81 -0.97
CA SER A 53 6.91 8.25 -2.14
C SER A 53 6.22 7.06 -2.82
N GLY A 54 6.88 5.90 -2.84
CA GLY A 54 6.31 4.63 -3.29
C GLY A 54 5.09 4.27 -2.46
N TRP A 55 5.20 4.29 -1.15
CA TRP A 55 4.09 4.01 -0.24
C TRP A 55 2.86 4.88 -0.55
N ALA A 56 3.03 6.20 -0.64
CA ALA A 56 1.94 7.12 -0.98
C ALA A 56 1.35 6.86 -2.37
N LEU A 57 2.20 6.60 -3.37
CA LEU A 57 1.75 6.25 -4.73
C LEU A 57 0.93 4.95 -4.73
N GLY A 58 1.35 3.95 -3.94
CA GLY A 58 0.64 2.68 -3.85
C GLY A 58 -0.70 2.81 -3.14
N LEU A 59 -0.82 3.65 -2.11
CA LEU A 59 -2.12 3.97 -1.51
C LEU A 59 -3.07 4.58 -2.55
N ALA A 60 -2.58 5.48 -3.42
CA ALA A 60 -3.39 6.07 -4.47
C ALA A 60 -3.81 5.03 -5.53
N ILE A 61 -2.85 4.23 -6.04
CA ILE A 61 -3.13 3.19 -7.05
C ILE A 61 -4.10 2.15 -6.48
N GLY A 62 -3.84 1.64 -5.28
CA GLY A 62 -4.67 0.64 -4.63
C GLY A 62 -6.03 1.18 -4.22
N GLY A 63 -6.15 2.48 -3.89
CA GLY A 63 -7.43 3.16 -3.70
C GLY A 63 -8.25 3.20 -4.99
N MET A 64 -7.64 3.53 -6.12
CA MET A 64 -8.30 3.48 -7.43
C MET A 64 -8.72 2.04 -7.78
N THR A 65 -7.85 1.04 -7.54
CA THR A 65 -8.19 -0.37 -7.75
C THR A 65 -9.35 -0.81 -6.86
N ALA A 66 -9.31 -0.48 -5.56
CA ALA A 66 -10.38 -0.79 -4.62
C ALA A 66 -11.70 -0.15 -5.06
N MET A 67 -11.69 1.10 -5.49
CA MET A 67 -12.87 1.79 -6.01
C MET A 67 -13.49 1.06 -7.21
N VAL A 68 -12.68 0.63 -8.19
CA VAL A 68 -13.17 -0.13 -9.35
C VAL A 68 -13.78 -1.47 -8.92
N VAL A 69 -13.14 -2.18 -7.99
CA VAL A 69 -13.65 -3.46 -7.48
C VAL A 69 -14.95 -3.26 -6.70
N MET A 70 -14.99 -2.30 -5.78
CA MET A 70 -16.19 -2.00 -4.99
C MET A 70 -17.37 -1.57 -5.86
N PHE A 71 -17.13 -0.76 -6.90
CA PHE A 71 -18.18 -0.40 -7.86
C PHE A 71 -18.86 -1.64 -8.45
N ARG A 72 -18.08 -2.68 -8.79
CA ARG A 72 -18.62 -3.95 -9.27
C ARG A 72 -19.31 -4.77 -8.19
N MET A 73 -18.82 -4.72 -6.96
CA MET A 73 -19.48 -5.40 -5.84
C MET A 73 -20.86 -4.82 -5.55
N PHE A 74 -21.05 -3.50 -5.70
CA PHE A 74 -22.36 -2.87 -5.52
C PHE A 74 -23.40 -3.28 -6.57
N GLU A 75 -22.98 -3.83 -7.71
CA GLU A 75 -23.88 -4.40 -8.72
C GLU A 75 -24.42 -5.79 -8.30
N PHE A 76 -23.92 -6.40 -7.20
CA PHE A 76 -24.35 -7.73 -6.76
C PHE A 76 -25.60 -7.70 -5.88
N GLU A 77 -26.49 -8.66 -6.12
CA GLU A 77 -27.63 -8.90 -5.23
C GLU A 77 -27.15 -9.30 -3.82
N GLY A 78 -27.74 -8.70 -2.78
CA GLY A 78 -27.39 -9.00 -1.39
C GLY A 78 -26.08 -8.37 -0.89
N ILE A 79 -25.49 -7.42 -1.61
CA ILE A 79 -24.24 -6.75 -1.20
C ILE A 79 -24.35 -6.00 0.13
N PHE A 80 -25.54 -5.49 0.47
CA PHE A 80 -25.80 -4.81 1.75
C PHE A 80 -26.01 -5.75 2.93
N SER A 81 -25.81 -7.06 2.74
CA SER A 81 -25.71 -8.01 3.85
C SER A 81 -24.49 -7.72 4.72
N THR A 82 -24.49 -8.17 5.98
CA THR A 82 -23.36 -8.00 6.91
C THR A 82 -22.04 -8.51 6.31
N ILE A 83 -22.08 -9.65 5.62
CA ILE A 83 -20.91 -10.26 4.98
C ILE A 83 -20.45 -9.43 3.78
N GLY A 84 -21.39 -8.94 2.95
CA GLY A 84 -21.07 -8.09 1.80
C GLY A 84 -20.45 -6.76 2.21
N LEU A 85 -21.00 -6.10 3.23
CA LEU A 85 -20.46 -4.86 3.80
C LEU A 85 -19.07 -5.08 4.43
N LEU A 86 -18.88 -6.18 5.16
CA LEU A 86 -17.56 -6.55 5.68
C LEU A 86 -16.56 -6.76 4.55
N ASN A 87 -16.98 -7.42 3.46
CA ASN A 87 -16.11 -7.66 2.32
C ASN A 87 -15.70 -6.35 1.64
N ILE A 88 -16.63 -5.40 1.46
CA ILE A 88 -16.34 -4.04 0.97
C ILE A 88 -15.34 -3.32 1.87
N ALA A 89 -15.52 -3.39 3.19
CA ALA A 89 -14.61 -2.78 4.15
C ALA A 89 -13.20 -3.39 4.08
N LEU A 90 -13.10 -4.71 3.89
CA LEU A 90 -11.81 -5.38 3.71
C LEU A 90 -11.15 -4.99 2.38
N VAL A 91 -11.89 -4.93 1.28
CA VAL A 91 -11.36 -4.46 -0.02
C VAL A 91 -10.83 -3.02 0.10
N SER A 92 -11.56 -2.13 0.78
CA SER A 92 -11.21 -0.72 0.90
C SER A 92 -9.98 -0.46 1.77
N VAL A 93 -9.69 -1.31 2.75
CA VAL A 93 -8.54 -1.17 3.64
C VAL A 93 -7.34 -1.97 3.14
N ILE A 94 -7.54 -3.25 2.79
CA ILE A 94 -6.44 -4.16 2.49
C ILE A 94 -5.85 -3.90 1.11
N THR A 95 -6.66 -3.58 0.09
CA THR A 95 -6.15 -3.35 -1.27
C THR A 95 -5.20 -2.15 -1.33
N PRO A 96 -5.55 -0.95 -0.80
CA PRO A 96 -4.62 0.17 -0.78
C PRO A 96 -3.37 -0.12 0.05
N ARG A 97 -3.52 -0.79 1.19
CA ARG A 97 -2.39 -1.13 2.07
C ARG A 97 -1.41 -2.09 1.40
N ALA A 98 -1.90 -3.14 0.77
CA ALA A 98 -1.09 -4.11 0.05
C ALA A 98 -0.36 -3.45 -1.13
N GLU A 99 -1.03 -2.60 -1.89
CA GLU A 99 -0.42 -1.89 -3.01
C GLU A 99 0.68 -0.91 -2.54
N ALA A 100 0.48 -0.23 -1.40
CA ALA A 100 1.49 0.61 -0.75
C ALA A 100 2.75 -0.17 -0.32
N LEU A 101 2.58 -1.41 0.15
CA LEU A 101 3.69 -2.30 0.48
C LEU A 101 4.48 -2.69 -0.78
N ILE A 102 3.79 -2.99 -1.88
CA ILE A 102 4.44 -3.38 -3.14
C ILE A 102 5.24 -2.21 -3.74
N THR A 103 4.68 -1.01 -3.76
CA THR A 103 5.34 0.20 -4.30
C THR A 103 6.46 0.72 -3.41
N SER A 104 6.33 0.63 -2.09
CA SER A 104 7.43 1.00 -1.18
C SER A 104 8.64 0.07 -1.37
N ARG A 105 8.39 -1.24 -1.48
CA ARG A 105 9.44 -2.22 -1.84
C ARG A 105 10.05 -1.92 -3.20
N HIS A 106 9.23 -1.54 -4.18
CA HIS A 106 9.69 -1.13 -5.50
C HIS A 106 10.68 0.03 -5.42
N GLY A 107 10.31 1.10 -4.70
CA GLY A 107 11.16 2.26 -4.47
C GLY A 107 12.47 1.90 -3.77
N PHE A 108 12.42 1.00 -2.78
CA PHE A 108 13.61 0.55 -2.06
C PHE A 108 14.57 -0.26 -2.94
N LEU A 109 14.06 -1.15 -3.79
CA LEU A 109 14.88 -1.89 -4.74
C LEU A 109 15.54 -0.98 -5.77
N MET A 110 14.88 0.12 -6.14
CA MET A 110 15.43 1.08 -7.08
C MET A 110 16.60 1.90 -6.51
N LEU A 111 16.59 2.18 -5.20
CA LEU A 111 17.73 2.79 -4.51
C LEU A 111 18.95 1.88 -4.46
N ASN A 112 18.72 0.57 -4.33
CA ASN A 112 19.78 -0.45 -4.29
C ASN A 112 20.22 -0.92 -5.69
N ASP A 113 20.01 -0.09 -6.71
CA ASP A 113 20.32 -0.35 -8.13
C ASP A 113 19.71 -1.63 -8.74
N ARG A 114 18.76 -2.29 -8.08
CA ARG A 114 18.03 -3.46 -8.59
C ARG A 114 16.81 -3.06 -9.42
N ARG A 115 17.02 -2.24 -10.45
CA ARG A 115 15.96 -1.53 -11.22
C ARG A 115 14.98 -2.48 -11.93
N TRP A 116 15.50 -3.41 -12.73
CA TRP A 116 14.66 -4.41 -13.43
C TRP A 116 14.03 -5.41 -12.47
N GLY A 117 14.76 -5.79 -11.42
CA GLY A 117 14.23 -6.63 -10.34
C GLY A 117 13.06 -5.96 -9.60
N ALA A 118 13.07 -4.63 -9.47
CA ALA A 118 11.95 -3.88 -8.90
C ALA A 118 10.69 -4.00 -9.77
N VAL A 119 10.81 -3.82 -11.09
CA VAL A 119 9.66 -3.89 -12.02
C VAL A 119 9.05 -5.29 -12.02
N LEU A 120 9.86 -6.32 -12.23
CA LEU A 120 9.36 -7.70 -12.34
C LEU A 120 8.76 -8.22 -11.03
N ARG A 121 9.40 -7.94 -9.89
CA ARG A 121 8.86 -8.36 -8.57
C ARG A 121 7.58 -7.63 -8.24
N SER A 122 7.50 -6.33 -8.52
CA SER A 122 6.26 -5.58 -8.28
C SER A 122 5.14 -6.02 -9.21
N MET A 123 5.44 -6.34 -10.47
CA MET A 123 4.46 -6.91 -11.40
C MET A 123 3.91 -8.22 -10.83
N PHE A 124 4.77 -9.15 -10.44
CA PHE A 124 4.36 -10.43 -9.85
C PHE A 124 3.45 -10.23 -8.63
N TRP A 125 3.87 -9.42 -7.66
CA TRP A 125 3.08 -9.19 -6.45
C TRP A 125 1.77 -8.45 -6.72
N ARG A 126 1.73 -7.54 -7.71
CA ARG A 126 0.48 -6.90 -8.17
C ARG A 126 -0.46 -7.89 -8.83
N SER A 127 0.06 -8.77 -9.69
CA SER A 127 -0.76 -9.81 -10.30
C SER A 127 -1.36 -10.70 -9.21
N ALA A 128 -0.56 -11.11 -8.23
CA ALA A 128 -1.01 -11.90 -7.09
C ALA A 128 -2.06 -11.16 -6.24
N LEU A 129 -1.84 -9.87 -5.98
CA LEU A 129 -2.80 -9.03 -5.24
C LEU A 129 -4.14 -8.92 -5.99
N LEU A 130 -4.11 -8.63 -7.29
CA LEU A 130 -5.32 -8.52 -8.11
C LEU A 130 -6.09 -9.83 -8.15
N VAL A 131 -5.39 -10.97 -8.29
CA VAL A 131 -6.01 -12.29 -8.20
C VAL A 131 -6.62 -12.52 -6.82
N GLY A 132 -5.88 -12.26 -5.75
CA GLY A 132 -6.34 -12.47 -4.38
C GLY A 132 -7.57 -11.62 -4.03
N VAL A 133 -7.54 -10.33 -4.35
CA VAL A 133 -8.68 -9.42 -4.13
C VAL A 133 -9.87 -9.83 -4.97
N TYR A 134 -9.66 -10.18 -6.25
CA TYR A 134 -10.74 -10.66 -7.11
C TYR A 134 -11.38 -11.95 -6.58
N SER A 135 -10.58 -12.92 -6.13
CA SER A 135 -11.09 -14.15 -5.51
C SER A 135 -11.83 -13.86 -4.20
N ALA A 136 -11.34 -12.92 -3.39
CA ALA A 136 -11.98 -12.52 -2.13
C ALA A 136 -13.35 -11.86 -2.31
N VAL A 137 -13.61 -11.25 -3.47
CA VAL A 137 -14.93 -10.71 -3.81
C VAL A 137 -16.00 -11.81 -3.85
N PHE A 138 -15.70 -12.96 -4.46
CA PHE A 138 -16.65 -14.09 -4.58
C PHE A 138 -16.58 -15.03 -3.38
N THR A 139 -15.41 -15.15 -2.77
CA THR A 139 -15.16 -16.08 -1.66
C THR A 139 -14.46 -15.32 -0.53
N PRO A 140 -15.22 -14.70 0.39
CA PRO A 140 -14.65 -13.84 1.44
C PRO A 140 -13.64 -14.55 2.36
N THR A 141 -13.65 -15.89 2.44
CA THR A 141 -12.68 -16.67 3.23
C THR A 141 -11.25 -16.55 2.69
N ILE A 142 -11.05 -16.12 1.43
CA ILE A 142 -9.72 -15.84 0.85
C ILE A 142 -8.97 -14.76 1.64
N TRP A 143 -9.67 -13.87 2.36
CA TRP A 143 -9.03 -12.89 3.23
C TRP A 143 -8.15 -13.51 4.32
N LEU A 144 -8.47 -14.74 4.77
CA LEU A 144 -7.63 -15.47 5.72
C LEU A 144 -6.24 -15.78 5.17
N PHE A 145 -6.08 -15.83 3.85
CA PHE A 145 -4.79 -15.98 3.21
C PHE A 145 -4.15 -14.62 2.90
N VAL A 146 -4.91 -13.65 2.39
CA VAL A 146 -4.35 -12.35 1.98
C VAL A 146 -3.88 -11.51 3.18
N ILE A 147 -4.68 -11.43 4.24
CA ILE A 147 -4.41 -10.56 5.40
C ILE A 147 -3.08 -10.90 6.08
N PRO A 148 -2.76 -12.17 6.41
CA PRO A 148 -1.48 -12.52 7.01
C PRO A 148 -0.28 -12.03 6.21
N PHE A 149 -0.27 -12.19 4.87
CA PHE A 149 0.84 -11.70 4.05
C PHE A 149 1.01 -10.18 4.11
N VAL A 150 -0.10 -9.42 4.15
CA VAL A 150 -0.07 -7.96 4.27
C VAL A 150 0.46 -7.53 5.64
N ILE A 151 0.03 -8.19 6.72
CA ILE A 151 0.50 -7.91 8.08
C ILE A 151 1.99 -8.24 8.22
N LEU A 152 2.43 -9.41 7.74
CA LEU A 152 3.84 -9.83 7.80
C LEU A 152 4.76 -8.90 7.01
N ALA A 153 4.29 -8.34 5.89
CA ALA A 153 5.07 -7.40 5.09
C ALA A 153 5.16 -5.99 5.73
N ASN A 154 4.27 -5.65 6.67
CA ASN A 154 4.16 -4.29 7.19
C ASN A 154 5.43 -3.79 7.93
N PRO A 155 6.04 -4.55 8.86
CA PRO A 155 7.29 -4.13 9.51
C PRO A 155 8.44 -3.96 8.51
N SER A 156 8.42 -4.73 7.42
CA SER A 156 9.47 -4.63 6.39
C SER A 156 9.42 -3.29 5.65
N ALA A 157 8.24 -2.69 5.49
CA ALA A 157 8.17 -1.38 4.84
C ALA A 157 8.74 -0.26 5.70
N GLU A 158 8.58 -0.35 7.01
CA GLU A 158 9.23 0.59 7.92
C GLU A 158 10.75 0.51 7.81
N THR A 159 11.32 -0.70 7.78
CA THR A 159 12.78 -0.85 7.61
C THR A 159 13.25 -0.32 6.26
N TRP A 160 12.53 -0.59 5.16
CA TRP A 160 12.86 -0.04 3.84
C TRP A 160 12.83 1.49 3.81
N ILE A 161 11.87 2.12 4.49
CA ILE A 161 11.77 3.57 4.58
C ILE A 161 12.94 4.14 5.39
N TRP A 162 13.25 3.58 6.56
CA TRP A 162 14.34 4.10 7.41
C TRP A 162 15.73 3.89 6.80
N GLU A 163 15.97 2.75 6.14
CA GLU A 163 17.23 2.46 5.46
C GLU A 163 17.47 3.37 4.25
N SER A 164 16.39 3.88 3.63
CA SER A 164 16.48 4.79 2.50
C SER A 164 16.93 6.21 2.84
N VAL A 165 16.86 6.59 4.12
CA VAL A 165 17.25 7.94 4.56
C VAL A 165 18.77 8.12 4.45
N PRO A 166 19.26 9.12 3.69
CA PRO A 166 20.69 9.37 3.57
C PRO A 166 21.38 9.59 4.93
N LYS A 167 22.66 9.25 5.03
CA LYS A 167 23.45 9.40 6.28
C LYS A 167 23.38 10.83 6.83
N GLU A 168 23.45 11.84 5.97
CA GLU A 168 23.32 13.25 6.33
C GLU A 168 21.93 13.59 6.86
N GLY A 169 20.88 13.09 6.19
CA GLY A 169 19.49 13.23 6.62
C GLY A 169 19.27 12.63 8.01
N ARG A 170 19.79 11.42 8.27
CA ARG A 170 19.72 10.79 9.61
C ARG A 170 20.43 11.62 10.68
N ARG A 171 21.60 12.21 10.36
CA ARG A 171 22.31 13.08 11.30
C ARG A 171 21.52 14.35 11.61
N ARG A 172 20.89 14.98 10.61
CA ARG A 172 20.04 16.14 10.80
C ARG A 172 18.78 15.80 11.62
N LEU A 173 18.15 14.66 11.33
CA LEU A 173 16.97 14.18 12.06
C LEU A 173 17.27 13.97 13.56
N ARG A 174 18.41 13.33 13.87
CA ARG A 174 18.86 13.16 15.26
C ARG A 174 19.08 14.49 15.99
N ARG A 175 19.58 15.52 15.28
CA ARG A 175 19.74 16.87 15.86
C ARG A 175 18.38 17.50 16.18
N LEU A 176 17.42 17.40 15.26
CA LEU A 176 16.06 17.92 15.46
C LEU A 176 15.36 17.24 16.63
N TRP A 177 15.46 15.91 16.75
CA TRP A 177 14.89 15.19 17.89
C TRP A 177 15.56 15.57 19.22
N ALA A 178 16.88 15.75 19.24
CA ALA A 178 17.58 16.23 20.44
C ALA A 178 17.17 17.66 20.83
N GLU A 179 16.89 18.52 19.86
CA GLU A 179 16.40 19.88 20.08
C GLU A 179 14.95 19.88 20.60
N GLN A 180 14.07 19.09 20.01
CA GLN A 180 12.70 18.91 20.49
C GLN A 180 12.65 18.35 21.91
N ALA A 181 13.50 17.36 22.24
CA ALA A 181 13.59 16.82 23.59
C ALA A 181 14.03 17.87 24.61
N ARG A 182 14.98 18.74 24.26
CA ARG A 182 15.41 19.86 25.12
C ARG A 182 14.28 20.89 25.32
N VAL A 183 13.57 21.24 24.25
CA VAL A 183 12.42 22.17 24.34
C VAL A 183 11.32 21.58 25.22
N ALA A 184 10.99 20.29 25.04
CA ALA A 184 10.00 19.61 25.86
C ALA A 184 10.40 19.59 27.34
N GLN A 185 11.67 19.28 27.66
CA GLN A 185 12.18 19.33 29.02
C GLN A 185 12.11 20.74 29.62
N SER A 186 12.51 21.78 28.87
CA SER A 186 12.40 23.16 29.37
C SER A 186 10.95 23.59 29.61
N ALA A 187 10.00 23.13 28.78
CA ALA A 187 8.58 23.41 28.97
C ALA A 187 8.03 22.70 30.21
N THR A 188 8.43 21.45 30.47
CA THR A 188 8.07 20.72 31.69
C THR A 188 8.65 21.37 32.94
N SER A 189 9.93 21.78 32.92
CA SER A 189 10.56 22.49 34.04
C SER A 189 9.88 23.83 34.33
N ALA A 190 9.51 24.58 33.30
CA ALA A 190 8.79 25.84 33.46
C ALA A 190 7.38 25.64 34.06
N ALA A 191 6.64 24.62 33.61
CA ALA A 191 5.33 24.28 34.16
C ALA A 191 5.39 23.80 35.63
N GLN A 192 6.45 23.09 36.01
CA GLN A 192 6.67 22.70 37.40
C GLN A 192 7.02 23.91 38.27
N ALA A 193 7.85 24.84 37.78
CA ALA A 193 8.19 26.05 38.52
C ALA A 193 6.96 26.95 38.75
N SER A 194 6.07 27.09 37.75
CA SER A 194 4.82 27.85 37.93
C SER A 194 3.86 27.18 38.90
N ALA A 195 3.78 25.83 38.90
CA ALA A 195 2.90 25.10 39.81
C ALA A 195 3.37 25.17 41.27
N VAL A 196 4.69 25.26 41.51
CA VAL A 196 5.24 25.49 42.85
C VAL A 196 4.93 26.91 43.31
N PHE A 197 5.11 27.90 42.44
CA PHE A 197 4.82 29.30 42.75
C PHE A 197 3.34 29.54 43.11
N ASP A 198 2.41 28.91 42.37
CA ASP A 198 0.95 29.00 42.59
C ASP A 198 0.48 28.24 43.85
N SER A 199 1.35 27.42 44.46
CA SER A 199 1.07 26.69 45.70
C SER A 199 1.60 27.39 46.97
N GLU A 200 2.39 28.45 46.81
CA GLU A 200 2.96 29.25 47.90
C GLU A 200 2.18 30.56 48.17
N GLU A 201 1.17 30.89 47.36
CA GLU A 201 0.16 31.94 47.60
C GLU A 201 -1.12 31.38 48.27
#